data_AF-Q6TLC5-F1
#
_entry.id   AF-Q6TLC5-F1
#
_cell.length_a   1.000
_cell.length_b   1.000
_cell.length_c   1.000
_cell.angle_alpha   90.00
_cell.angle_beta   90.00
_cell.angle_gamma   90.00
#
_symmetry.space_group_name_H-M   'P 1'
#
loop_
_entity.id
_entity.type
_entity.pdbx_description
1 polymer ?
#
loop_
_entity_poly.entity_id
_entity_poly.type
_entity_poly.pdbx_seq_one_letter_code
_entity_poly.pdbx_strand_id
1 'polypeptide(L)'
;LANVWRFPYLCYKNGGGAFLIPYFLTLVLAGIPMFFMELALGQMLTVGGLGVFKIAPLFKGIGYAAAVMSCWMNVYYIVILAWAIFYFFMSMRSELPWGSCNNYWNTKNCVNPYDRDSLSCWLQMTKHHNFIKVCSVNDVNMTITELTDPVKEFWERRALQISEGVEYVGNIRWELAGTLLLVWILCYFCIWKGVKTTGKVVN
;
A
#
# COMPACT_ATOMS: atom_id res chain seq x y z
N LEU A 1 7.23 -4.62 -1.04
CA LEU A 1 6.49 -3.44 -0.52
C LEU A 1 6.18 -3.52 0.98
N ALA A 2 5.69 -4.65 1.51
CA ALA A 2 5.35 -4.80 2.93
C ALA A 2 6.45 -4.38 3.91
N ASN A 3 7.71 -4.70 3.63
CA ASN A 3 8.82 -4.35 4.52
C ASN A 3 9.10 -2.83 4.59
N VAL A 4 8.76 -2.08 3.55
CA VAL A 4 9.06 -0.64 3.46
C VAL A 4 8.10 0.19 4.32
N TRP A 5 6.81 -0.14 4.31
CA TRP A 5 5.79 0.67 5.00
C TRP A 5 5.23 0.04 6.28
N ARG A 6 5.11 -1.30 6.35
CA ARG A 6 4.38 -1.98 7.43
C ARG A 6 5.27 -2.17 8.64
N PHE A 7 6.55 -2.49 8.42
CA PHE A 7 7.51 -2.69 9.50
C PHE A 7 7.77 -1.38 10.28
N PRO A 8 8.11 -0.24 9.64
CA PRO A 8 8.29 1.01 10.39
C PRO A 8 7.01 1.47 11.09
N TYR A 9 5.86 1.31 10.44
CA TYR A 9 4.56 1.67 11.02
C TYR A 9 4.26 0.86 12.30
N LEU A 10 4.44 -0.47 12.26
CA LEU A 10 4.23 -1.33 13.42
C LEU A 10 5.26 -1.07 14.52
N CYS A 11 6.53 -0.86 14.15
CA CYS A 11 7.60 -0.53 15.08
C CYS A 11 7.24 0.75 15.85
N TYR A 12 6.89 1.82 15.15
CA TYR A 12 6.49 3.09 15.77
C TYR A 12 5.27 2.94 16.68
N LYS A 13 4.23 2.22 16.22
CA LYS A 13 3.00 2.02 17.00
C LYS A 13 3.22 1.19 18.28
N ASN A 14 4.16 0.25 18.27
CA ASN A 14 4.37 -0.72 19.35
C ASN A 14 5.60 -0.38 20.23
N GLY A 15 5.91 0.90 20.41
CA GLY A 15 6.97 1.33 21.32
C GLY A 15 8.36 1.48 20.67
N GLY A 16 8.41 1.69 19.35
CA GLY A 16 9.64 1.97 18.61
C GLY A 16 10.66 0.85 18.77
N GLY A 17 11.86 1.21 19.25
CA GLY A 17 12.96 0.26 19.44
C GLY A 17 12.63 -0.94 20.34
N ALA A 18 11.70 -0.80 21.29
CA ALA A 18 11.29 -1.91 22.16
C ALA A 18 10.61 -3.05 21.38
N PHE A 19 9.95 -2.75 20.26
CA PHE A 19 9.34 -3.75 19.37
C PHE A 19 10.38 -4.69 18.74
N LEU A 20 11.64 -4.26 18.62
CA LEU A 20 12.70 -5.06 18.02
C LEU A 20 13.04 -6.30 18.86
N ILE A 21 12.88 -6.25 20.18
CA ILE A 21 13.20 -7.37 21.08
C ILE A 21 12.29 -8.59 20.79
N PRO A 22 10.95 -8.49 20.87
CA PRO A 22 10.08 -9.60 20.50
C PRO A 22 10.17 -9.95 19.00
N TYR A 23 10.46 -8.98 18.13
CA TYR A 23 10.67 -9.23 16.70
C TYR A 23 11.85 -10.17 16.47
N PHE A 24 13.03 -9.88 17.03
CA PHE A 24 14.20 -10.76 16.85
C PHE A 24 14.03 -12.11 17.56
N LEU A 25 13.38 -12.13 18.72
CA LEU A 25 13.12 -13.38 19.43
C LEU A 25 12.20 -14.31 18.62
N THR A 26 11.10 -13.79 18.07
CA THR A 26 10.20 -14.59 17.21
C THR A 26 10.84 -14.95 15.88
N LEU A 27 11.69 -14.08 15.32
CA LEU A 27 12.46 -14.37 14.11
C LEU A 27 13.41 -15.55 14.32
N VAL A 28 14.17 -15.58 15.41
CA VAL A 28 15.14 -16.65 15.68
C VAL A 28 14.45 -17.95 16.11
N LEU A 29 13.41 -17.88 16.95
CA LEU A 29 12.76 -19.08 17.49
C LEU A 29 11.73 -19.71 16.55
N ALA A 30 11.05 -18.91 15.70
CA ALA A 30 9.98 -19.40 14.83
C ALA A 30 10.25 -19.12 13.34
N GLY A 31 10.68 -17.90 13.00
CA GLY A 31 10.86 -17.48 11.61
C GLY A 31 11.94 -18.28 10.87
N ILE A 32 13.18 -18.28 11.39
CA ILE A 32 14.32 -18.98 10.79
C ILE A 32 14.08 -20.49 10.71
N PRO A 33 13.63 -21.19 11.79
CA PRO A 33 13.35 -22.62 11.72
C PRO A 33 12.26 -22.97 10.71
N MET A 34 11.18 -22.19 10.62
CA MET A 34 10.09 -22.43 9.68
C MET A 34 10.56 -22.25 8.23
N PHE A 35 11.31 -21.18 7.95
CA PHE A 35 11.89 -20.94 6.64
C PHE A 35 12.86 -22.04 6.22
N PHE A 36 13.74 -22.46 7.14
CA PHE A 36 14.68 -23.55 6.87
C PHE A 36 13.97 -24.88 6.62
N MET A 37 12.93 -25.19 7.41
CA MET A 37 12.13 -26.40 7.22
C MET A 37 11.46 -26.42 5.83
N GLU A 38 10.88 -25.31 5.39
CA GLU A 38 10.25 -25.21 4.07
C GLU A 38 11.26 -25.40 2.93
N LEU A 39 12.42 -24.74 3.03
CA LEU A 39 13.49 -24.89 2.04
C LEU A 39 14.05 -26.32 1.98
N ALA A 40 14.33 -26.93 3.14
CA ALA A 40 14.85 -28.28 3.22
C ALA A 40 13.85 -29.30 2.62
N LEU A 41 12.56 -29.18 2.94
CA LEU A 41 11.50 -30.03 2.36
C LEU A 41 11.40 -29.84 0.84
N GLY A 42 11.45 -28.59 0.36
CA GLY A 42 11.43 -28.28 -1.08
C GLY A 42 12.61 -28.89 -1.83
N GLN A 43 13.82 -28.78 -1.25
CA GLN A 43 15.04 -29.36 -1.83
C GLN A 43 15.04 -30.89 -1.82
N MET A 44 14.62 -31.52 -0.72
CA MET A 44 14.62 -32.99 -0.59
C MET A 44 13.59 -33.65 -1.50
N LEU A 45 12.39 -33.09 -1.60
CA LEU A 45 11.31 -33.71 -2.37
C LEU A 45 11.38 -33.36 -3.85
N THR A 46 11.99 -32.23 -4.22
CA THR A 46 12.04 -31.71 -5.60
C THR A 46 10.64 -31.58 -6.25
N VAL A 47 9.60 -31.48 -5.43
CA VAL A 47 8.20 -31.30 -5.86
C VAL A 47 7.73 -29.91 -5.46
N GLY A 48 6.91 -29.28 -6.30
CA GLY A 48 6.28 -27.99 -5.96
C GLY A 48 5.34 -28.10 -4.74
N GLY A 49 5.01 -26.96 -4.13
CA GLY A 49 4.26 -26.89 -2.86
C GLY A 49 2.92 -27.64 -2.84
N LEU A 50 2.24 -27.80 -3.99
CA LEU A 50 1.01 -28.60 -4.11
C LEU A 50 1.25 -30.11 -3.88
N GLY A 51 2.44 -30.61 -4.20
CA GLY A 51 2.80 -32.02 -4.12
C GLY A 51 3.64 -32.40 -2.90
N VAL A 52 4.10 -31.43 -2.10
CA VAL A 52 4.92 -31.65 -0.90
C VAL A 52 4.18 -32.52 0.14
N PHE A 53 2.87 -32.31 0.32
CA PHE A 53 2.05 -33.06 1.28
C PHE A 53 1.67 -34.47 0.82
N LYS A 54 2.30 -35.02 -0.22
CA LYS A 54 2.21 -36.47 -0.52
C LYS A 54 2.81 -37.35 0.59
N ILE A 55 3.69 -36.79 1.43
CA ILE A 55 4.25 -37.47 2.62
C ILE A 55 3.15 -37.83 3.63
N ALA A 56 2.16 -36.94 3.82
CA ALA A 56 1.08 -37.11 4.78
C ALA A 56 -0.26 -36.75 4.12
N PRO A 57 -1.02 -37.75 3.61
CA PRO A 57 -2.21 -37.49 2.80
C PRO A 57 -3.33 -36.76 3.56
N LEU A 58 -3.33 -36.82 4.89
CA LEU A 58 -4.23 -36.03 5.75
C LEU A 58 -4.06 -34.50 5.53
N PHE A 59 -2.83 -34.05 5.25
CA PHE A 59 -2.48 -32.65 5.09
C PHE A 59 -2.47 -32.18 3.63
N LYS A 60 -2.97 -32.99 2.69
CA LYS A 60 -3.04 -32.62 1.26
C LYS A 60 -3.80 -31.31 1.01
N GLY A 61 -4.78 -30.98 1.87
CA GLY A 61 -5.53 -29.72 1.82
C GLY A 61 -4.67 -28.46 2.00
N ILE A 62 -3.53 -28.55 2.72
CA ILE A 62 -2.66 -27.39 2.98
C ILE A 62 -2.06 -26.85 1.68
N GLY A 63 -1.68 -27.74 0.75
CA GLY A 63 -1.16 -27.33 -0.56
C GLY A 63 -2.21 -26.52 -1.35
N TYR A 64 -3.45 -27.00 -1.42
CA TYR A 64 -4.53 -26.29 -2.11
C TYR A 64 -4.84 -24.94 -1.44
N ALA A 65 -4.88 -24.90 -0.09
CA ALA A 65 -5.08 -23.66 0.64
C ALA A 65 -3.96 -22.63 0.34
N ALA A 66 -2.70 -23.07 0.31
CA ALA A 66 -1.56 -22.22 -0.04
C ALA A 66 -1.67 -21.66 -1.47
N ALA A 67 -2.14 -22.46 -2.43
CA ALA A 67 -2.36 -21.99 -3.80
C ALA A 67 -3.49 -20.97 -3.91
N VAL A 68 -4.60 -21.16 -3.20
CA VAL A 68 -5.71 -20.19 -3.15
C VAL A 68 -5.25 -18.88 -2.50
N MET A 69 -4.55 -18.95 -1.37
CA MET A 69 -3.98 -17.78 -0.70
C MET A 69 -2.99 -17.05 -1.59
N SER A 70 -2.14 -17.79 -2.32
CA SER A 70 -1.22 -17.21 -3.31
C SER A 70 -1.99 -16.50 -4.43
N CYS A 71 -3.09 -17.07 -4.93
CA CYS A 71 -3.93 -16.43 -5.95
C CYS A 71 -4.50 -15.09 -5.46
N TRP A 72 -5.11 -15.05 -4.28
CA TRP A 72 -5.64 -13.81 -3.70
C TRP A 72 -4.54 -12.77 -3.44
N MET A 73 -3.38 -13.21 -2.97
CA MET A 73 -2.23 -12.35 -2.76
C MET A 73 -1.77 -11.73 -4.09
N ASN A 74 -1.67 -12.52 -5.17
CA ASN A 74 -1.31 -12.01 -6.50
C ASN A 74 -2.29 -10.94 -7.00
N VAL A 75 -3.61 -11.16 -6.84
CA VAL A 75 -4.65 -10.19 -7.23
C VAL A 75 -4.53 -8.88 -6.44
N TYR A 76 -4.16 -8.94 -5.17
CA TYR A 76 -3.96 -7.73 -4.37
C TYR A 76 -2.66 -6.99 -4.76
N TYR A 77 -1.54 -7.71 -4.91
CA TYR A 77 -0.25 -7.08 -5.19
C TYR A 77 -0.15 -6.48 -6.59
N ILE A 78 -0.83 -7.06 -7.59
CA ILE A 78 -0.83 -6.52 -8.96
C ILE A 78 -1.48 -5.12 -9.00
N VAL A 79 -2.52 -4.88 -8.18
CA VAL A 79 -3.18 -3.57 -8.07
C VAL A 79 -2.25 -2.53 -7.46
N ILE A 80 -1.50 -2.90 -6.41
CA ILE A 80 -0.52 -2.01 -5.80
C ILE A 80 0.59 -1.65 -6.79
N LEU A 81 1.07 -2.62 -7.58
CA LEU A 81 2.05 -2.36 -8.63
C LEU A 81 1.49 -1.40 -9.70
N ALA A 82 0.21 -1.55 -10.05
CA ALA A 82 -0.45 -0.64 -10.99
C ALA A 82 -0.50 0.80 -10.47
N TRP A 83 -0.74 0.99 -9.17
CA TRP A 83 -0.63 2.32 -8.53
C TRP A 83 0.81 2.85 -8.60
N ALA A 84 1.82 2.02 -8.30
CA ALA A 84 3.22 2.46 -8.37
C ALA A 84 3.61 2.92 -9.79
N ILE A 85 3.23 2.16 -10.83
CA ILE A 85 3.48 2.53 -12.24
C ILE A 85 2.71 3.80 -12.63
N PHE A 86 1.46 3.94 -12.17
CA PHE A 86 0.68 5.17 -12.38
C PHE A 86 1.38 6.41 -11.79
N TYR A 87 1.84 6.32 -10.55
CA TYR A 87 2.60 7.40 -9.91
C TYR A 87 3.94 7.65 -10.59
N PHE A 88 4.61 6.61 -11.07
CA PHE A 88 5.85 6.73 -11.84
C PHE A 88 5.64 7.58 -13.10
N PHE A 89 4.63 7.27 -13.92
CA PHE A 89 4.33 8.10 -15.11
C PHE A 89 3.89 9.52 -14.75
N MET A 90 3.13 9.70 -13.67
CA MET A 90 2.72 11.04 -13.21
C MET A 90 3.89 11.89 -12.70
N SER A 91 4.95 11.25 -12.17
CA SER A 91 6.16 11.94 -11.72
C SER A 91 7.05 12.46 -12.84
N MET A 92 6.83 12.04 -14.10
CA MET A 92 7.58 12.54 -15.26
C MET A 92 7.11 13.92 -15.73
N ARG A 93 6.06 14.49 -15.12
CA ARG A 93 5.57 15.85 -15.42
C ARG A 93 6.52 16.89 -14.82
N SER A 94 6.62 18.06 -15.46
CA SER A 94 7.45 19.18 -14.99
C SER A 94 7.04 19.69 -13.61
N GLU A 95 5.73 19.72 -13.34
CA GLU A 95 5.17 20.00 -12.04
C GLU A 95 4.42 18.77 -11.52
N LEU A 96 4.68 18.40 -10.27
CA LEU A 96 4.05 17.23 -9.67
C LEU A 96 2.57 17.55 -9.37
N PRO A 97 1.62 16.69 -9.78
CA PRO A 97 0.20 16.98 -9.61
C PRO A 97 -0.26 16.97 -8.14
N TRP A 98 0.51 16.36 -7.24
CA TRP A 98 0.28 16.39 -5.79
C TRP A 98 1.14 17.44 -5.06
N GLY A 99 1.90 18.26 -5.80
CA GLY A 99 2.77 19.30 -5.22
C GLY A 99 2.03 20.58 -4.87
N SER A 100 0.88 20.86 -5.49
CA SER A 100 0.13 22.10 -5.32
C SER A 100 -1.36 21.87 -5.11
N CYS A 101 -2.01 22.84 -4.46
CA CYS A 101 -3.47 22.85 -4.29
C CYS A 101 -4.22 23.43 -5.52
N ASN A 102 -3.52 23.85 -6.58
CA ASN A 102 -4.09 24.52 -7.75
C ASN A 102 -4.55 23.55 -8.85
N ASN A 103 -5.37 22.55 -8.50
CA ASN A 103 -5.86 21.55 -9.45
C ASN A 103 -7.39 21.43 -9.41
N TYR A 104 -7.99 20.99 -10.53
CA TYR A 104 -9.45 20.90 -10.67
C TYR A 104 -10.13 19.89 -9.71
N TRP A 105 -9.37 18.96 -9.14
CA TRP A 105 -9.86 17.95 -8.20
C TRP A 105 -9.75 18.38 -6.73
N ASN A 106 -9.03 19.48 -6.46
CA ASN A 106 -8.79 19.91 -5.09
C ASN A 106 -9.97 20.70 -4.53
N THR A 107 -10.15 20.63 -3.22
CA THR A 107 -11.17 21.40 -2.51
C THR A 107 -10.61 22.69 -1.94
N LYS A 108 -11.52 23.54 -1.43
CA LYS A 108 -11.15 24.76 -0.69
C LYS A 108 -10.37 24.46 0.60
N ASN A 109 -10.43 23.22 1.10
CA ASN A 109 -9.78 22.78 2.34
C ASN A 109 -8.32 22.34 2.11
N CYS A 110 -7.88 22.26 0.85
CA CYS A 110 -6.53 21.87 0.51
C CYS A 110 -5.54 22.97 0.92
N VAL A 111 -4.56 22.61 1.75
CA VAL A 111 -3.45 23.48 2.13
C VAL A 111 -2.15 22.70 2.09
N ASN A 112 -1.12 23.29 1.50
CA ASN A 112 0.21 22.67 1.44
C ASN A 112 0.80 22.57 2.86
N PRO A 113 1.32 21.40 3.29
CA PRO A 113 1.94 21.23 4.59
C PRO A 113 2.94 22.33 4.99
N TYR A 114 3.73 22.83 4.04
CA TYR A 114 4.73 23.88 4.28
C TYR A 114 4.11 25.26 4.56
N ASP A 115 2.94 25.52 4.01
CA ASP A 115 2.25 26.79 4.20
C ASP A 115 1.39 26.77 5.47
N ARG A 116 1.12 25.59 6.07
CA ARG A 116 0.23 25.42 7.23
C ARG A 116 0.59 26.31 8.42
N ASP A 117 1.88 26.54 8.66
CA ASP A 117 2.35 27.34 9.80
C ASP A 117 2.16 28.85 9.58
N SER A 118 2.01 29.28 8.33
CA SER A 118 1.82 30.69 7.96
C SER A 118 0.35 31.15 8.00
N LEU A 119 -0.60 30.23 8.20
CA LEU A 119 -2.02 30.58 8.25
C LEU A 119 -2.38 31.36 9.51
N SER A 120 -3.29 32.32 9.34
CA SER A 120 -3.94 33.02 10.44
C SER A 120 -4.90 32.08 11.17
N CYS A 121 -4.43 31.49 12.27
CA CYS A 121 -5.20 30.61 13.12
C CYS A 121 -5.44 31.22 14.50
N TRP A 122 -6.65 31.04 15.03
CA TRP A 122 -7.03 31.45 16.38
C TRP A 122 -7.73 30.31 17.12
N LEU A 123 -7.79 30.43 18.45
CA LEU A 123 -8.54 29.49 19.29
C LEU A 123 -9.98 29.99 19.44
N GLN A 124 -10.93 29.10 19.17
CA GLN A 124 -12.35 29.35 19.38
C GLN A 124 -12.88 28.38 20.43
N MET A 125 -13.57 28.90 21.45
CA MET A 125 -14.27 28.06 22.42
C MET A 125 -15.56 27.52 21.81
N THR A 126 -15.73 26.20 21.89
CA THR A 126 -16.99 25.55 21.52
C THR A 126 -18.00 25.61 22.67
N LYS A 127 -19.27 25.33 22.34
CA LYS A 127 -20.36 25.20 23.32
C LYS A 127 -20.11 24.15 24.42
N HIS A 128 -19.14 23.24 24.22
CA HIS A 128 -18.77 22.19 25.17
C HIS A 128 -17.51 22.51 26.00
N HIS A 129 -17.07 23.77 26.06
CA HIS A 129 -15.83 24.18 26.74
C HIS A 129 -14.53 23.57 26.18
N ASN A 130 -14.58 23.00 24.97
CA ASN A 130 -13.38 22.55 24.27
C ASN A 130 -12.82 23.69 23.41
N PHE A 131 -11.50 23.89 23.45
CA PHE A 131 -10.80 24.80 22.56
C PHE A 131 -10.53 24.11 21.22
N ILE A 132 -10.99 24.72 20.13
CA ILE A 132 -10.66 24.28 18.77
C ILE A 132 -9.79 25.36 18.12
N LYS A 133 -8.72 24.94 17.46
CA LYS A 133 -7.91 25.83 16.62
C LYS A 133 -8.56 25.91 15.23
N VAL A 134 -8.97 27.12 14.86
CA VAL A 134 -9.62 27.46 13.60
C VAL A 134 -8.66 28.30 12.78
N CYS A 135 -8.54 28.04 11.49
CA CYS A 135 -7.67 28.75 10.57
C CYS A 135 -8.48 29.34 9.41
N SER A 136 -8.08 30.51 8.92
CA SER A 136 -8.69 31.11 7.73
C SER A 136 -8.01 30.60 6.47
N VAL A 137 -8.74 29.88 5.63
CA VAL A 137 -8.26 29.28 4.37
C VAL A 137 -9.16 29.76 3.24
N ASN A 138 -8.62 30.44 2.22
CA ASN A 138 -9.36 30.87 1.03
C ASN A 138 -10.74 31.51 1.36
N ASP A 139 -10.74 32.46 2.30
CA ASP A 139 -11.91 33.19 2.80
C ASP A 139 -12.93 32.36 3.61
N VAL A 140 -12.57 31.16 4.04
CA VAL A 140 -13.42 30.30 4.89
C VAL A 140 -12.69 29.95 6.19
N ASN A 141 -13.41 30.00 7.31
CA ASN A 141 -12.89 29.59 8.60
C ASN A 141 -13.12 28.08 8.78
N MET A 142 -12.03 27.32 8.92
CA MET A 142 -12.08 25.85 9.04
C MET A 142 -11.31 25.37 10.25
N THR A 143 -11.69 24.20 10.76
CA THR A 143 -10.95 23.56 11.84
C THR A 143 -9.68 22.89 11.31
N ILE A 144 -8.62 22.81 12.12
CA ILE A 144 -7.38 22.13 11.70
C ILE A 144 -7.60 20.67 11.30
N THR A 145 -8.58 20.00 11.91
CA THR A 145 -8.92 18.60 11.62
C THR A 145 -9.54 18.41 10.23
N GLU A 146 -10.08 19.47 9.64
CA GLU A 146 -10.69 19.45 8.30
C GLU A 146 -9.69 19.81 7.18
N LEU A 147 -8.48 20.25 7.54
CA LEU A 147 -7.43 20.57 6.57
C LEU A 147 -6.89 19.31 5.90
N THR A 148 -6.89 19.33 4.57
CA THR A 148 -6.42 18.23 3.73
C THR A 148 -5.12 18.60 3.03
N ASP A 149 -4.24 17.61 2.87
CA ASP A 149 -3.00 17.78 2.11
C ASP A 149 -3.23 17.55 0.61
N PRO A 150 -2.50 18.25 -0.28
CA PRO A 150 -2.62 18.05 -1.72
C PRO A 150 -2.30 16.61 -2.14
N VAL A 151 -1.39 15.94 -1.42
CA VAL A 151 -1.06 14.52 -1.64
C VAL A 151 -2.24 13.61 -1.32
N LYS A 152 -2.95 13.90 -0.23
CA LYS A 152 -4.13 13.13 0.20
C LYS A 152 -5.28 13.34 -0.78
N GLU A 153 -5.55 14.58 -1.17
CA GLU A 153 -6.62 14.87 -2.13
C GLU A 153 -6.32 14.29 -3.52
N PHE A 154 -5.07 14.33 -3.96
CA PHE A 154 -4.67 13.67 -5.20
C PHE A 154 -4.96 12.16 -5.16
N TRP A 155 -4.60 11.48 -4.07
CA TRP A 155 -4.85 10.05 -3.91
C TRP A 155 -6.36 9.72 -3.87
N GLU A 156 -7.13 10.42 -3.04
CA GLU A 156 -8.54 10.11 -2.78
C GLU A 156 -9.45 10.55 -3.95
N ARG A 157 -9.24 11.76 -4.48
CA ARG A 157 -10.16 12.40 -5.46
C ARG A 157 -9.72 12.27 -6.91
N ARG A 158 -8.42 12.21 -7.19
CA ARG A 158 -7.91 12.13 -8.58
C ARG A 158 -7.51 10.72 -8.97
N ALA A 159 -6.64 10.07 -8.19
CA ALA A 159 -6.11 8.75 -8.50
C ALA A 159 -7.21 7.69 -8.33
N LEU A 160 -7.71 7.50 -7.11
CA LEU A 160 -8.67 6.45 -6.79
C LEU A 160 -10.12 6.83 -7.14
N GLN A 161 -10.53 8.08 -6.89
CA GLN A 161 -11.94 8.48 -6.86
C GLN A 161 -12.74 7.57 -5.91
N ILE A 162 -12.38 7.63 -4.63
CA ILE A 162 -13.03 6.84 -3.57
C ILE A 162 -14.54 7.11 -3.58
N SER A 163 -15.33 6.04 -3.66
CA SER A 163 -16.78 6.09 -3.54
C SER A 163 -17.22 6.24 -2.08
N GLU A 164 -18.48 6.63 -1.87
CA GLU A 164 -19.04 6.85 -0.52
C GLU A 164 -19.11 5.57 0.32
N GLY A 165 -19.14 4.40 -0.31
CA GLY A 165 -19.18 3.11 0.38
C GLY A 165 -18.92 1.92 -0.53
N VAL A 166 -18.71 0.75 0.08
CA VAL A 166 -18.43 -0.52 -0.62
C VAL A 166 -19.59 -0.96 -1.52
N GLU A 167 -20.82 -0.57 -1.19
CA GLU A 167 -22.02 -0.85 -1.97
C GLU A 167 -22.03 -0.12 -3.33
N TYR A 168 -21.32 1.01 -3.41
CA TYR A 168 -21.23 1.84 -4.61
C TYR A 168 -19.84 1.71 -5.22
N VAL A 169 -19.70 0.83 -6.22
CA VAL A 169 -18.40 0.54 -6.86
C VAL A 169 -17.89 1.71 -7.72
N GLY A 170 -18.76 2.67 -8.05
CA GLY A 170 -18.41 3.85 -8.84
C GLY A 170 -18.07 3.52 -10.30
N ASN A 171 -17.28 4.39 -10.93
CA ASN A 171 -16.88 4.24 -12.35
C ASN A 171 -15.45 3.71 -12.48
N ILE A 172 -15.20 2.94 -13.55
CA ILE A 172 -13.85 2.44 -13.85
C ILE A 172 -12.94 3.59 -14.28
N ARG A 173 -11.78 3.70 -13.61
CA ARG A 173 -10.72 4.66 -13.93
C ARG A 173 -9.85 4.11 -15.06
N TRP A 174 -10.09 4.54 -16.30
CA TRP A 174 -9.37 4.04 -17.47
C TRP A 174 -7.85 4.19 -17.41
N GLU A 175 -7.35 5.27 -16.79
CA GLU A 175 -5.90 5.46 -16.58
C GLU A 175 -5.30 4.35 -15.70
N LEU A 176 -5.99 3.96 -14.62
CA LEU A 176 -5.59 2.86 -13.74
C LEU A 176 -5.80 1.48 -14.38
N ALA A 177 -6.87 1.32 -15.17
CA ALA A 177 -7.09 0.09 -15.93
C ALA A 177 -5.97 -0.14 -16.95
N GLY A 178 -5.50 0.94 -17.60
CA GLY A 178 -4.37 0.91 -18.52
C GLY A 178 -3.06 0.52 -17.84
N THR A 179 -2.75 1.11 -16.67
CA THR A 179 -1.53 0.72 -15.93
C THR A 179 -1.63 -0.69 -15.38
N LEU A 180 -2.81 -1.14 -14.95
CA LEU A 180 -3.04 -2.52 -14.53
C LEU A 180 -2.78 -3.51 -15.68
N LEU A 181 -3.30 -3.24 -16.87
CA LEU A 181 -3.06 -4.04 -18.07
C LEU A 181 -1.56 -4.08 -18.40
N LEU A 182 -0.86 -2.95 -18.31
CA LEU A 182 0.59 -2.88 -18.53
C LEU A 182 1.34 -3.76 -17.53
N VAL A 183 1.01 -3.72 -16.23
CA VAL A 183 1.63 -4.60 -15.22
C VAL A 183 1.41 -6.07 -15.57
N TRP A 184 0.19 -6.45 -15.96
CA TRP A 184 -0.11 -7.84 -16.38
C TRP A 184 0.74 -8.28 -17.57
N ILE A 185 0.90 -7.42 -18.59
CA ILE A 185 1.77 -7.69 -19.73
C ILE A 185 3.22 -7.87 -19.28
N LEU A 186 3.75 -6.98 -18.44
CA LEU A 186 5.11 -7.10 -17.92
C LEU A 186 5.31 -8.39 -17.13
N CYS A 187 4.40 -8.72 -16.21
CA CYS A 187 4.44 -9.94 -15.43
C CYS A 187 4.39 -11.19 -16.33
N TYR A 188 3.54 -11.17 -17.35
CA TYR A 188 3.48 -12.25 -18.34
C TYR A 188 4.83 -12.46 -19.03
N PHE A 189 5.45 -11.40 -19.56
CA PHE A 189 6.75 -11.51 -20.21
C PHE A 189 7.88 -11.97 -19.28
N CYS A 190 7.86 -11.55 -18.01
CA CYS A 190 8.83 -11.99 -17.00
C CYS A 190 8.74 -13.50 -16.70
N ILE A 191 7.54 -14.09 -16.82
CA ILE A 191 7.29 -15.50 -16.51
C ILE A 191 7.33 -16.38 -17.77
N TRP A 192 7.01 -15.84 -18.96
CA TRP A 192 6.79 -16.63 -20.18
C TRP A 192 7.98 -17.53 -20.55
N LYS A 193 9.22 -17.07 -20.37
CA LYS A 193 10.42 -17.89 -20.65
C LYS A 193 10.84 -18.84 -19.52
N GLY A 194 10.03 -18.92 -18.46
CA GLY A 194 10.19 -19.81 -17.31
C GLY A 194 11.26 -19.37 -16.31
N VAL A 195 11.54 -20.25 -15.35
CA VAL A 195 12.44 -19.98 -14.20
C VAL A 195 13.87 -19.61 -14.63
N LYS A 196 14.31 -20.08 -15.81
CA LYS A 196 15.63 -19.78 -16.38
C LYS A 196 15.81 -18.31 -16.73
N THR A 197 14.74 -17.59 -17.10
CA THR A 197 14.77 -16.14 -17.31
C THR A 197 14.48 -15.37 -16.04
N THR A 198 13.61 -15.87 -15.16
CA THR A 198 13.34 -15.22 -13.87
C THR A 198 14.61 -15.10 -13.02
N GLY A 199 15.44 -16.15 -12.98
CA GLY A 199 16.72 -16.10 -12.27
C GLY A 199 17.75 -15.12 -12.84
N LYS A 200 17.63 -14.72 -14.13
CA LYS A 200 18.49 -13.72 -14.77
C LYS A 200 18.02 -12.27 -14.57
N VAL A 201 16.75 -12.07 -14.21
CA VAL A 201 16.17 -10.75 -13.96
C VAL A 201 16.30 -10.37 -12.47
N VAL A 202 16.41 -11.36 -11.59
CA VAL A 202 16.48 -11.18 -10.13
C VAL A 202 17.92 -11.07 -9.60
N ASN A 203 18.90 -11.71 -10.27
CA ASN A 203 20.33 -11.54 -10.00
C ASN A 203 20.90 -10.33 -10.75
#